data_AF-A0A0F5LCD4-F1
#
_entry.id   AF-A0A0F5LCD4-F1
#
_cell.length_a   1.000
_cell.length_b   1.000
_cell.length_c   1.000
_cell.angle_alpha   90.00
_cell.angle_beta   90.00
_cell.angle_gamma   90.00
#
_symmetry.space_group_name_H-M   'P 1'
#
loop_
_entity.id
_entity.type
_entity.pdbx_description
1 polymer ?
#
loop_
_entity_poly.entity_id
_entity_poly.type
_entity_poly.pdbx_seq_one_letter_code
_entity_poly.pdbx_strand_id
1 'polypeptide(L)'
;MIRFAALAALALAGCSAPAFAEDAQCFQNETALVIAQTRTDEAGTDILVRAPAKGKIKCEYEEREGDWIIGSPGDPLWYEALAGKFLVLTRSTGPDGDIVIYDLAIREKLVDEPADDEIVVTEDAVTYWQRIASGTADNCDRFAEYSEMGLGAVVAEERVLDLASGTIKQTGQSRCSSTQ
;
A
#
# COMPACT_ATOMS: atom_id res chain seq x y z
N MET A 1 3.52 56.90 -47.99
CA MET A 1 3.73 55.43 -47.84
C MET A 1 3.27 55.04 -46.45
N ILE A 2 2.10 54.43 -46.33
CA ILE A 2 1.48 54.04 -45.04
C ILE A 2 1.74 52.53 -44.87
N ARG A 3 2.48 52.15 -43.83
CA ARG A 3 2.71 50.74 -43.46
C ARG A 3 1.71 50.34 -42.38
N PHE A 4 0.81 49.44 -42.74
CA PHE A 4 -0.02 48.68 -41.80
C PHE A 4 0.85 47.64 -41.08
N ALA A 5 0.83 47.64 -39.74
CA ALA A 5 1.32 46.53 -38.93
C ALA A 5 0.09 45.88 -38.28
N ALA A 6 -0.23 44.66 -38.70
CA ALA A 6 -1.30 43.86 -38.11
C ALA A 6 -0.74 43.04 -36.94
N LEU A 7 -1.28 43.26 -35.74
CA LEU A 7 -1.12 42.37 -34.59
C LEU A 7 -1.95 41.10 -34.83
N ALA A 8 -1.31 39.93 -34.81
CA ALA A 8 -1.99 38.65 -34.69
C ALA A 8 -1.86 38.16 -33.24
N ALA A 9 -2.95 38.24 -32.48
CA ALA A 9 -3.06 37.63 -31.16
C ALA A 9 -3.46 36.16 -31.33
N LEU A 10 -2.54 35.23 -31.06
CA LEU A 10 -2.84 33.81 -30.96
C LEU A 10 -3.46 33.53 -29.59
N ALA A 11 -4.75 33.22 -29.55
CA ALA A 11 -5.44 32.70 -28.38
C ALA A 11 -5.07 31.21 -28.20
N LEU A 12 -4.22 30.91 -27.22
CA LEU A 12 -4.00 29.55 -26.75
C LEU A 12 -5.21 29.13 -25.91
N ALA A 13 -6.15 28.42 -26.55
CA ALA A 13 -7.20 27.70 -25.84
C ALA A 13 -6.58 26.47 -25.16
N GLY A 14 -6.29 26.60 -23.87
CA GLY A 14 -5.89 25.48 -23.03
C GLY A 14 -7.03 24.47 -22.94
N CYS A 15 -6.85 23.29 -23.53
CA CYS A 15 -7.71 22.15 -23.28
C CYS A 15 -7.40 21.63 -21.87
N SER A 16 -8.20 22.04 -20.89
CA SER A 16 -8.25 21.38 -19.59
C SER A 16 -8.90 20.02 -19.81
N ALA A 17 -8.11 18.96 -19.98
CA ALA A 17 -8.65 17.61 -19.86
C ALA A 17 -9.18 17.43 -18.44
N PRO A 18 -10.38 16.86 -18.23
CA PRO A 18 -10.82 16.51 -16.89
C PRO A 18 -9.83 15.49 -16.33
N ALA A 19 -9.22 15.82 -15.18
CA ALA A 19 -8.54 14.83 -14.37
C ALA A 19 -9.60 13.85 -13.89
N PHE A 20 -9.63 12.66 -14.48
CA PHE A 20 -10.46 11.57 -13.97
C PHE A 20 -9.83 11.14 -12.65
N ALA A 21 -10.42 11.55 -11.53
CA ALA A 21 -10.15 10.91 -10.25
C ALA A 21 -10.47 9.42 -10.41
N GLU A 22 -9.55 8.54 -10.00
CA GLU A 22 -9.85 7.11 -10.03
C GLU A 22 -11.07 6.82 -9.15
N ASP A 23 -11.99 6.02 -9.69
CA ASP A 23 -13.16 5.58 -8.96
C ASP A 23 -12.74 4.77 -7.74
N ALA A 24 -13.44 4.97 -6.61
CA ALA A 24 -13.17 4.23 -5.38
C ALA A 24 -13.34 2.71 -5.61
N GLN A 25 -12.49 1.94 -4.96
CA GLN A 25 -12.54 0.48 -4.92
C GLN A 25 -13.12 0.02 -3.58
N CYS A 26 -13.96 -1.02 -3.61
CA CYS A 26 -14.61 -1.52 -2.41
C CYS A 26 -14.38 -3.01 -2.24
N PHE A 27 -14.00 -3.38 -1.03
CA PHE A 27 -13.70 -4.75 -0.64
C PHE A 27 -14.56 -5.10 0.58
N GLN A 28 -15.29 -6.20 0.51
CA GLN A 28 -16.21 -6.58 1.58
C GLN A 28 -16.11 -8.07 1.88
N ASN A 29 -16.19 -8.39 3.16
CA ASN A 29 -16.45 -9.73 3.66
C ASN A 29 -17.45 -9.67 4.83
N GLU A 30 -17.54 -10.74 5.62
CA GLU A 30 -18.47 -10.82 6.75
C GLU A 30 -18.09 -9.88 7.92
N THR A 31 -16.85 -9.41 7.98
CA THR A 31 -16.33 -8.61 9.09
C THR A 31 -16.37 -7.12 8.80
N ALA A 32 -16.10 -6.71 7.55
CA ALA A 32 -15.92 -5.30 7.22
C ALA A 32 -16.23 -4.98 5.75
N LEU A 33 -16.50 -3.69 5.53
CA LEU A 33 -16.42 -3.03 4.23
C LEU A 33 -15.25 -2.05 4.28
N VAL A 34 -14.31 -2.21 3.34
CA VAL A 34 -13.18 -1.32 3.10
C VAL A 34 -13.44 -0.56 1.81
N ILE A 35 -13.30 0.77 1.84
CA ILE A 35 -13.36 1.62 0.66
C ILE A 35 -12.00 2.30 0.52
N ALA A 36 -11.39 2.14 -0.65
CA ALA A 36 -10.05 2.59 -0.98
C ALA A 36 -10.14 3.53 -2.19
N GLN A 37 -9.62 4.75 -2.06
CA GLN A 37 -9.56 5.73 -3.15
C GLN A 37 -8.13 6.21 -3.34
N THR A 38 -7.55 5.92 -4.51
CA THR A 38 -6.23 6.45 -4.88
C THR A 38 -6.28 7.97 -4.90
N ARG A 39 -5.28 8.60 -4.28
CA ARG A 39 -5.15 10.07 -4.33
C ARG A 39 -4.66 10.50 -5.72
N THR A 40 -5.20 11.61 -6.22
CA THR A 40 -4.83 12.13 -7.54
C THR A 40 -3.52 12.91 -7.56
N ASP A 41 -3.22 13.61 -6.47
CA ASP A 41 -2.14 14.60 -6.42
C ASP A 41 -1.02 14.21 -5.44
N GLU A 42 -1.17 13.07 -4.76
CA GLU A 42 -0.25 12.58 -3.73
C GLU A 42 -0.12 11.05 -3.81
N ALA A 43 0.97 10.50 -3.27
CA ALA A 43 1.14 9.06 -3.20
C ALA A 43 0.19 8.43 -2.16
N GLY A 44 -0.31 7.25 -2.48
CA GLY A 44 -1.13 6.44 -1.60
C GLY A 44 -2.63 6.57 -1.81
N THR A 45 -3.34 5.98 -0.87
CA THR A 45 -4.76 5.70 -0.95
C THR A 45 -5.45 6.19 0.32
N ASP A 46 -6.55 6.90 0.18
CA ASP A 46 -7.47 7.15 1.28
C ASP A 46 -8.27 5.89 1.54
N ILE A 47 -8.21 5.38 2.77
CA ILE A 47 -8.81 4.10 3.16
C ILE A 47 -9.72 4.31 4.36
N LEU A 48 -10.99 3.97 4.20
CA LEU A 48 -11.95 3.92 5.30
C LEU A 48 -12.45 2.49 5.49
N VAL A 49 -12.67 2.12 6.75
CA VAL A 49 -13.24 0.85 7.17
C VAL A 49 -14.54 1.11 7.91
N ARG A 50 -15.58 0.35 7.56
CA ARG A 50 -16.86 0.39 8.26
C ARG A 50 -17.48 -1.00 8.39
N ALA A 51 -18.59 -1.05 9.12
CA ALA A 51 -19.37 -2.27 9.27
C ALA A 51 -19.78 -2.84 7.89
N PRO A 52 -19.85 -4.17 7.75
CA PRO A 52 -20.18 -4.83 6.50
C PRO A 52 -21.61 -4.44 6.08
N ALA A 53 -21.79 -4.14 4.80
CA ALA A 53 -23.08 -3.74 4.27
C ALA A 53 -23.94 -4.95 3.91
N LYS A 54 -25.25 -4.83 4.17
CA LYS A 54 -26.25 -5.81 3.74
C LYS A 54 -26.77 -5.43 2.35
N GLY A 55 -26.22 -6.03 1.31
CA GLY A 55 -26.69 -5.86 -0.08
C GLY A 55 -25.78 -4.97 -0.93
N LYS A 56 -26.37 -4.32 -1.95
CA LYS A 56 -25.60 -3.48 -2.88
C LYS A 56 -25.14 -2.20 -2.18
N ILE A 57 -23.86 -1.90 -2.33
CA ILE A 57 -23.24 -0.67 -1.85
C ILE A 57 -23.01 0.30 -3.00
N LYS A 58 -23.14 1.60 -2.73
CA LYS A 58 -22.53 2.62 -3.57
C LYS A 58 -21.05 2.66 -3.19
N CYS A 59 -20.17 2.29 -4.12
CA CYS A 59 -18.74 2.35 -3.88
C CYS A 59 -18.24 3.77 -4.08
N GLU A 60 -18.14 4.52 -2.99
CA GLU A 60 -17.76 5.92 -2.97
C GLU A 60 -17.05 6.19 -1.65
N TYR A 61 -15.93 6.92 -1.73
CA TYR A 61 -15.24 7.40 -0.55
C TYR A 61 -16.01 8.59 0.01
N GLU A 62 -16.78 8.34 1.04
CA GLU A 62 -17.56 9.35 1.76
C GLU A 62 -17.47 8.99 3.24
N GLU A 63 -16.80 9.83 4.03
CA GLU A 63 -16.68 9.62 5.47
C GLU A 63 -18.03 9.79 6.17
N ARG A 64 -18.30 8.90 7.14
CA ARG A 64 -19.54 8.87 7.92
C ARG A 64 -19.22 8.65 9.39
N GLU A 65 -20.16 9.01 10.24
CA GLU A 65 -20.05 8.74 11.67
C GLU A 65 -19.87 7.24 11.93
N GLY A 66 -18.85 6.89 12.72
CA GLY A 66 -18.52 5.52 13.10
C GLY A 66 -17.53 4.81 12.17
N ASP A 67 -17.21 5.40 11.02
CA ASP A 67 -16.12 4.93 10.17
C ASP A 67 -14.79 5.00 10.90
N TRP A 68 -13.88 4.12 10.49
CA TRP A 68 -12.50 4.17 10.90
C TRP A 68 -11.63 4.51 9.70
N ILE A 69 -11.05 5.71 9.74
CA ILE A 69 -10.10 6.17 8.73
C ILE A 69 -8.73 5.56 9.05
N ILE A 70 -8.12 4.94 8.03
CA ILE A 70 -6.84 4.26 8.16
C ILE A 70 -5.72 5.19 7.68
N GLY A 71 -4.66 5.26 8.47
CA GLY A 71 -3.53 6.15 8.21
C GLY A 71 -3.76 7.60 8.63
N SER A 72 -2.76 8.42 8.34
CA SER A 72 -2.77 9.88 8.48
C SER A 72 -2.74 10.55 7.11
N PRO A 73 -3.10 11.85 7.02
CA PRO A 73 -2.95 12.60 5.78
C PRO A 73 -1.52 12.52 5.24
N GLY A 74 -1.39 12.16 3.96
CA GLY A 74 -0.10 11.97 3.29
C GLY A 74 0.57 10.62 3.51
N ASP A 75 -0.02 9.71 4.30
CA ASP A 75 0.51 8.34 4.44
C ASP A 75 0.40 7.60 3.10
N PRO A 76 1.50 7.08 2.54
CA PRO A 76 1.51 6.47 1.22
C PRO A 76 1.07 5.01 1.29
N LEU A 77 -0.17 4.78 1.76
CA LEU A 77 -0.74 3.45 1.95
C LEU A 77 -1.35 2.91 0.64
N TRP A 78 -1.23 1.62 0.43
CA TRP A 78 -1.79 0.90 -0.72
C TRP A 78 -2.51 -0.35 -0.24
N TYR A 79 -3.67 -0.63 -0.84
CA TYR A 79 -4.48 -1.79 -0.50
C TYR A 79 -3.88 -3.07 -1.09
N GLU A 80 -3.67 -4.09 -0.26
CA GLU A 80 -3.28 -5.44 -0.71
C GLU A 80 -4.44 -6.43 -0.58
N ALA A 81 -5.03 -6.54 0.61
CA ALA A 81 -6.08 -7.53 0.87
C ALA A 81 -6.95 -7.23 2.09
N LEU A 82 -8.15 -7.82 2.08
CA LEU A 82 -9.06 -7.92 3.22
C LEU A 82 -9.30 -9.41 3.53
N ALA A 83 -8.61 -9.92 4.55
CA ALA A 83 -8.61 -11.33 4.92
C ALA A 83 -9.21 -11.53 6.32
N GLY A 84 -10.45 -12.03 6.37
CA GLY A 84 -11.19 -12.14 7.63
C GLY A 84 -11.34 -10.78 8.32
N LYS A 85 -10.77 -10.65 9.52
CA LYS A 85 -10.73 -9.39 10.27
C LYS A 85 -9.47 -8.56 10.05
N PHE A 86 -8.59 -8.97 9.14
CA PHE A 86 -7.32 -8.28 8.91
C PHE A 86 -7.34 -7.50 7.60
N LEU A 87 -6.94 -6.24 7.68
CA LEU A 87 -6.67 -5.39 6.52
C LEU A 87 -5.17 -5.36 6.30
N VAL A 88 -4.73 -5.85 5.16
CA VAL A 88 -3.33 -5.90 4.74
C VAL A 88 -3.09 -4.78 3.73
N LEU A 89 -2.11 -3.95 4.02
CA LEU A 89 -1.69 -2.81 3.23
C LEU A 89 -0.17 -2.84 3.06
N THR A 90 0.32 -2.12 2.06
CA THR A 90 1.73 -1.69 2.00
C THR A 90 1.82 -0.19 2.23
N ARG A 91 2.97 0.28 2.73
CA ARG A 91 3.28 1.71 2.87
C ARG A 91 4.57 2.02 2.14
N SER A 92 4.49 2.75 1.02
CA SER A 92 5.69 3.19 0.30
C SER A 92 5.41 4.28 -0.73
N THR A 93 6.41 5.14 -0.96
CA THR A 93 6.51 6.04 -2.11
C THR A 93 7.50 5.55 -3.18
N GLY A 94 8.08 4.36 -2.98
CA GLY A 94 9.14 3.78 -3.82
C GLY A 94 9.08 2.26 -3.88
N PRO A 95 10.14 1.59 -4.38
CA PRO A 95 10.17 0.13 -4.51
C PRO A 95 10.29 -0.59 -3.16
N ASP A 96 10.91 0.06 -2.18
CA ASP A 96 11.05 -0.49 -0.82
C ASP A 96 9.95 0.07 0.08
N GLY A 97 9.21 -0.81 0.74
CA GLY A 97 8.09 -0.41 1.59
C GLY A 97 8.01 -1.14 2.93
N ASP A 98 6.97 -0.78 3.67
CA ASP A 98 6.58 -1.50 4.87
C ASP A 98 5.32 -2.31 4.58
N ILE A 99 5.19 -3.47 5.21
CA ILE A 99 3.90 -4.13 5.35
C ILE A 99 3.17 -3.51 6.56
N VAL A 100 1.89 -3.23 6.36
CA VAL A 100 1.04 -2.68 7.41
C VAL A 100 -0.21 -3.55 7.54
N ILE A 101 -0.42 -4.14 8.72
CA ILE A 101 -1.59 -5.00 8.97
C ILE A 101 -2.38 -4.46 10.15
N TYR A 102 -3.68 -4.26 9.94
CA TYR A 102 -4.62 -3.87 10.97
C TYR A 102 -5.53 -5.04 11.36
N ASP A 103 -5.78 -5.22 12.66
CA ASP A 103 -6.89 -6.03 13.15
C ASP A 103 -8.13 -5.13 13.30
N LEU A 104 -9.09 -5.33 12.40
CA LEU A 104 -10.31 -4.54 12.31
C LEU A 104 -11.29 -4.81 13.46
N ALA A 105 -11.18 -5.96 14.14
CA ALA A 105 -12.08 -6.29 15.24
C ALA A 105 -11.76 -5.48 16.49
N ILE A 106 -10.47 -5.23 16.76
CA ILE A 106 -10.02 -4.41 17.89
C ILE A 106 -9.62 -2.99 17.47
N ARG A 107 -9.63 -2.69 16.17
CA ARG A 107 -9.21 -1.41 15.58
C ARG A 107 -7.78 -1.01 15.92
N GLU A 108 -6.87 -1.97 15.86
CA GLU A 108 -5.46 -1.75 16.15
C GLU A 108 -4.57 -2.14 14.97
N LYS A 109 -3.44 -1.45 14.85
CA LYS A 109 -2.37 -1.80 13.93
C LYS A 109 -1.51 -2.87 14.59
N LEU A 110 -1.48 -4.06 14.01
CA LEU A 110 -0.70 -5.20 14.51
C LEU A 110 0.72 -5.23 13.95
N VAL A 111 0.87 -4.87 12.67
CA VAL A 111 2.15 -4.87 11.97
C VAL A 111 2.36 -3.54 11.29
N ASP A 112 3.57 -3.02 11.41
CA ASP A 112 4.07 -1.86 10.68
C ASP A 112 5.59 -1.98 10.60
N GLU A 113 6.07 -2.77 9.64
CA GLU A 113 7.45 -3.25 9.60
C GLU A 113 8.00 -3.23 8.18
N PRO A 114 9.30 -2.95 7.99
CA PRO A 114 9.92 -3.02 6.68
C PRO A 114 9.86 -4.45 6.16
N ALA A 115 9.36 -4.61 4.93
CA ALA A 115 9.18 -5.92 4.32
C ALA A 115 9.50 -5.88 2.84
N ASP A 116 9.84 -7.04 2.28
CA ASP A 116 9.83 -7.21 0.83
C ASP A 116 8.38 -7.06 0.31
N ASP A 117 8.26 -6.73 -0.98
CA ASP A 117 6.97 -6.57 -1.68
C ASP A 117 6.21 -7.90 -1.88
N GLU A 118 6.89 -9.03 -1.69
CA GLU A 118 6.29 -10.35 -1.74
C GLU A 118 5.43 -10.64 -0.50
N ILE A 119 4.12 -10.42 -0.65
CA ILE A 119 3.09 -10.73 0.33
C ILE A 119 2.16 -11.79 -0.23
N VAL A 120 1.98 -12.89 0.50
CA VAL A 120 1.08 -13.98 0.14
C VAL A 120 -0.08 -14.02 1.11
N VAL A 121 -1.29 -13.82 0.61
CA VAL A 121 -2.53 -13.88 1.39
C VAL A 121 -3.31 -15.12 1.00
N THR A 122 -3.64 -15.94 1.99
CA THR A 122 -4.47 -17.15 1.85
C THR A 122 -5.69 -17.06 2.77
N GLU A 123 -6.54 -18.08 2.76
CA GLU A 123 -7.70 -18.15 3.67
C GLU A 123 -7.28 -18.26 5.15
N ASP A 124 -6.11 -18.86 5.42
CA ASP A 124 -5.65 -19.15 6.78
C ASP A 124 -4.56 -18.21 7.28
N ALA A 125 -3.79 -17.60 6.36
CA ALA A 125 -2.58 -16.88 6.72
C ALA A 125 -2.21 -15.73 5.80
N VAL A 126 -1.46 -14.76 6.35
CA VAL A 126 -0.68 -13.77 5.61
C VAL A 126 0.80 -14.06 5.84
N THR A 127 1.53 -14.34 4.77
CA THR A 127 2.98 -14.60 4.78
C THR A 127 3.73 -13.45 4.14
N TYR A 128 4.79 -12.99 4.78
CA TYR A 128 5.62 -11.89 4.28
C TYR A 128 7.07 -12.03 4.76
N TRP A 129 7.99 -11.37 4.05
CA TRP A 129 9.41 -11.35 4.40
C TRP A 129 9.77 -10.03 5.08
N GLN A 130 9.92 -10.04 6.40
CA GLN A 130 10.33 -8.88 7.17
C GLN A 130 11.84 -8.65 7.00
N ARG A 131 12.25 -7.45 6.63
CA ARG A 131 13.67 -7.06 6.58
C ARG A 131 14.16 -6.74 7.99
N ILE A 132 15.15 -7.50 8.46
CA ILE A 132 15.58 -7.45 9.86
C ILE A 132 16.99 -6.88 10.06
N ALA A 133 17.82 -6.90 9.03
CA ALA A 133 19.20 -6.43 9.10
C ALA A 133 19.74 -6.04 7.72
N SER A 134 20.78 -5.21 7.70
CA SER A 134 21.57 -4.97 6.50
C SER A 134 22.31 -6.24 6.09
N GLY A 135 22.37 -6.47 4.77
CA GLY A 135 23.16 -7.51 4.15
C GLY A 135 24.61 -7.04 4.01
N THR A 136 25.55 -7.92 4.31
CA THR A 136 26.99 -7.75 4.15
C THR A 136 27.56 -9.00 3.49
N ALA A 137 28.83 -8.94 3.08
CA ALA A 137 29.52 -10.12 2.55
C ALA A 137 29.55 -11.32 3.54
N ASP A 138 29.37 -11.08 4.84
CA ASP A 138 29.44 -12.12 5.88
C ASP A 138 28.10 -12.80 6.12
N ASN A 139 26.98 -12.08 5.99
CA ASN A 139 25.64 -12.58 6.31
C ASN A 139 24.72 -12.69 5.09
N CYS A 140 25.19 -12.30 3.91
CA CYS A 140 24.43 -12.33 2.69
C CYS A 140 25.24 -12.83 1.50
N ASP A 141 24.91 -14.03 1.01
CA ASP A 141 25.59 -14.73 -0.08
C ASP A 141 25.50 -14.01 -1.43
N ARG A 142 24.43 -13.23 -1.64
CA ARG A 142 24.21 -12.41 -2.84
C ARG A 142 24.70 -10.97 -2.73
N PHE A 143 25.39 -10.62 -1.64
CA PHE A 143 25.87 -9.24 -1.41
C PHE A 143 26.70 -8.69 -2.57
N ALA A 144 27.64 -9.49 -3.10
CA ALA A 144 28.51 -9.07 -4.19
C ALA A 144 27.71 -8.83 -5.49
N GLU A 145 26.77 -9.72 -5.81
CA GLU A 145 25.91 -9.61 -6.99
C GLU A 145 25.06 -8.33 -6.93
N TYR A 146 24.39 -8.08 -5.80
CA TYR A 146 23.58 -6.87 -5.62
C TYR A 146 24.43 -5.60 -5.69
N SER A 147 25.62 -5.61 -5.07
CA SER A 147 26.54 -4.47 -5.10
C SER A 147 27.04 -4.14 -6.51
N GLU A 148 27.35 -5.16 -7.33
CA GLU A 148 27.76 -4.97 -8.73
C GLU A 148 26.65 -4.36 -9.59
N MET A 149 25.38 -4.63 -9.25
CA MET A 149 24.21 -4.02 -9.86
C MET A 149 23.85 -2.64 -9.29
N GLY A 150 24.59 -2.15 -8.29
CA GLY A 150 24.31 -0.88 -7.62
C GLY A 150 23.12 -0.92 -6.66
N LEU A 151 22.71 -2.11 -6.21
CA LEU A 151 21.63 -2.32 -5.25
C LEU A 151 22.15 -2.47 -3.83
N GLY A 152 21.30 -2.15 -2.85
CA GLY A 152 21.51 -2.54 -1.46
C GLY A 152 21.20 -4.02 -1.23
N ALA A 153 21.66 -4.53 -0.09
CA ALA A 153 21.38 -5.89 0.36
C ALA A 153 20.81 -5.85 1.78
N VAL A 154 19.85 -6.72 2.06
CA VAL A 154 19.26 -6.93 3.39
C VAL A 154 19.10 -8.42 3.67
N VAL A 155 19.06 -8.75 4.95
CA VAL A 155 18.62 -10.05 5.44
C VAL A 155 17.14 -9.93 5.80
N ALA A 156 16.31 -10.74 5.17
CA ALA A 156 14.90 -10.85 5.47
C ALA A 156 14.61 -12.19 6.15
N GLU A 157 13.58 -12.21 6.99
CA GLU A 157 13.05 -13.42 7.61
C GLU A 157 11.55 -13.54 7.33
N GLU A 158 11.11 -14.77 7.08
CA GLU A 158 9.71 -15.04 6.84
C GLU A 158 8.90 -14.97 8.14
N ARG A 159 7.76 -14.29 8.04
CA ARG A 159 6.74 -14.14 9.07
C ARG A 159 5.42 -14.67 8.54
N VAL A 160 4.66 -15.29 9.43
CA VAL A 160 3.32 -15.79 9.13
C VAL A 160 2.36 -15.29 10.20
N LEU A 161 1.38 -14.50 9.78
CA LEU A 161 0.20 -14.16 10.59
C LEU A 161 -0.86 -15.24 10.39
N ASP A 162 -1.21 -15.95 11.46
CA ASP A 162 -2.36 -16.85 11.51
C ASP A 162 -3.65 -16.03 11.61
N LEU A 163 -4.55 -16.16 10.63
CA LEU A 163 -5.78 -15.35 10.56
C LEU A 163 -6.87 -15.82 11.54
N ALA A 164 -6.77 -17.03 12.08
CA ALA A 164 -7.71 -17.49 13.10
C ALA A 164 -7.34 -16.93 14.48
N SER A 165 -6.06 -16.99 14.84
CA SER A 165 -5.58 -16.58 16.17
C SER A 165 -5.09 -15.13 16.23
N GLY A 166 -4.77 -14.51 15.09
CA GLY A 166 -4.11 -13.21 15.02
C GLY A 166 -2.67 -13.21 15.52
N THR A 167 -2.04 -14.39 15.61
CA THR A 167 -0.68 -14.53 16.12
C THR A 167 0.32 -14.53 14.98
N ILE A 168 1.40 -13.76 15.14
CA ILE A 168 2.52 -13.72 14.21
C ILE A 168 3.59 -14.68 14.69
N LYS A 169 4.11 -15.51 13.78
CA LYS A 169 5.21 -16.43 14.04
C LYS A 169 6.35 -16.18 13.08
N GLN A 170 7.57 -16.34 13.59
CA GLN A 170 8.77 -16.46 12.77
C GLN A 170 8.87 -17.93 12.32
N THR A 171 9.14 -18.16 11.03
CA THR A 171 9.31 -19.54 10.53
C THR A 171 10.73 -20.06 10.70
N GLY A 172 11.68 -19.16 10.96
CA GLY A 172 13.12 -19.44 10.99
C GLY A 172 13.77 -19.47 9.61
N GLN A 173 13.00 -19.26 8.54
CA GLN A 173 13.55 -19.06 7.21
C GLN A 173 14.12 -17.66 7.07
N SER A 174 15.28 -17.56 6.41
CA SER A 174 15.95 -16.29 6.13
C SER A 174 16.49 -16.29 4.70
N ARG A 175 16.53 -15.11 4.09
CA ARG A 175 17.05 -14.90 2.73
C ARG A 175 17.74 -13.55 2.57
N CYS A 176 18.57 -13.47 1.53
CA CYS A 176 19.08 -12.21 0.99
C CYS A 176 18.11 -11.56 0.04
N SER A 177 17.69 -10.34 0.36
CA SER A 177 16.87 -9.52 -0.54
C SER A 177 17.66 -8.28 -1.00
N SER A 178 17.40 -7.84 -2.22
CA SER A 178 17.97 -6.60 -2.77
C SER A 178 17.07 -5.41 -2.44
N THR A 179 17.65 -4.23 -2.27
CA THR A 179 16.92 -2.96 -2.02
C THR A 179 17.42 -1.86 -2.97
N GLN A 180 16.65 -0.78 -3.14
CA GLN A 180 16.95 0.35 -4.03
C GLN A 180 17.04 1.70 -3.31
#